data_AF-A0A2A4QWU1-F1
#
_entry.id   AF-A0A2A4QWU1-F1
#
_cell.length_a   1.000
_cell.length_b   1.000
_cell.length_c   1.000
_cell.angle_alpha   90.00
_cell.angle_beta   90.00
_cell.angle_gamma   90.00
#
_symmetry.space_group_name_H-M   'P 1'
#
loop_
_entity.id
_entity.type
_entity.pdbx_description
1 polymer ?
#
loop_
_entity_poly.entity_id
_entity_poly.type
_entity_poly.pdbx_seq_one_letter_code
_entity_poly.pdbx_strand_id
1 'polypeptide(L)'
;MQDTRTSEMKATTKSKWCFIKYILFGLIIAGSSFYAVNFYSTKNMKIMYISQSEILALEKERISVQSANTRQLFFGKPKEAITHIEQIQKSMTKNGTIILLADRKIYGNNVTSVSKQVHEKMIEMLKRDN
;
A
#
# COMPACT_ATOMS: atom_id res chain seq x y z
N MET A 1 23.81 36.81 61.79
CA MET A 1 24.63 36.02 60.84
C MET A 1 23.92 34.70 60.48
N GLN A 2 22.62 34.74 60.16
CA GLN A 2 21.78 33.56 59.88
C GLN A 2 21.01 33.69 58.54
N ASP A 3 20.77 34.91 58.05
CA ASP A 3 20.00 35.15 56.82
C ASP A 3 20.66 34.66 55.52
N THR A 4 21.99 34.64 55.46
CA THR A 4 22.71 34.26 54.23
C THR A 4 22.69 32.76 53.94
N ARG A 5 22.59 31.89 54.95
CA ARG A 5 22.49 30.43 54.72
C ARG A 5 21.10 30.00 54.21
N THR A 6 20.06 30.71 54.62
CA THR A 6 18.67 30.41 54.22
C THR A 6 18.34 30.85 52.79
N SER A 7 19.00 31.87 52.26
CA SER A 7 18.82 32.29 50.86
C SER A 7 19.50 31.34 49.87
N GLU A 8 20.70 30.83 50.21
CA GLU A 8 21.46 29.88 49.38
C GLU A 8 20.77 28.50 49.27
N MET A 9 20.19 27.99 50.37
CA MET A 9 19.45 26.72 50.34
C MET A 9 18.16 26.80 49.50
N LYS A 10 17.47 27.94 49.48
CA LYS A 10 16.27 28.14 48.64
C LYS A 10 16.62 28.22 47.15
N ALA A 11 17.74 28.85 46.80
CA ALA A 11 18.18 28.99 45.40
C ALA A 11 18.56 27.64 44.77
N THR A 12 19.29 26.79 45.49
CA THR A 12 19.69 25.46 45.02
C THR A 12 18.50 24.50 44.87
N THR A 13 17.52 24.60 45.77
CA THR A 13 16.29 23.80 45.71
C THR A 13 15.41 24.23 44.53
N LYS A 14 15.26 25.54 44.29
CA LYS A 14 14.50 26.07 43.13
C LYS A 14 15.15 25.68 41.80
N SER A 15 16.48 25.70 41.72
CA SER A 15 17.25 25.27 40.54
C SER A 15 17.01 23.79 40.19
N LYS A 16 17.04 22.90 41.20
CA LYS A 16 16.75 21.46 41.02
C LYS A 16 15.34 21.20 40.49
N TRP A 17 14.34 21.93 40.98
CA TRP A 17 12.96 21.83 40.48
C TRP A 17 12.79 22.35 39.05
N CYS A 18 13.54 23.39 38.66
CA CYS A 18 13.57 23.84 37.26
C CYS A 18 14.18 22.79 36.34
N PHE A 19 15.26 22.14 36.77
CA PHE A 19 15.92 21.08 35.98
C PHE A 19 15.01 19.86 35.78
N ILE A 20 14.32 19.42 36.84
CA ILE A 20 13.33 18.33 36.78
C ILE A 20 12.18 18.66 35.82
N LYS A 21 11.68 19.91 35.83
CA LYS A 21 10.63 20.37 34.90
C LYS A 21 11.09 20.32 33.44
N TYR A 22 12.35 20.68 33.15
CA TYR A 22 12.91 20.60 31.80
C TYR A 22 13.02 19.16 31.29
N ILE A 23 13.43 18.22 32.15
CA ILE A 23 13.50 16.79 31.80
C ILE A 23 12.11 16.24 31.49
N LEU A 24 11.11 16.54 32.33
CA LEU A 24 9.72 16.14 32.11
C LEU A 24 9.17 16.68 30.79
N PHE A 25 9.45 17.95 30.46
CA PHE A 25 9.03 18.56 29.20
C PHE A 25 9.69 17.89 27.99
N GLY A 26 10.99 17.58 28.08
CA GLY A 26 11.73 16.84 27.05
C GLY A 26 11.15 15.44 26.81
N LEU A 27 10.79 14.73 27.88
CA LEU A 27 10.17 13.39 27.78
C LEU A 27 8.78 13.43 27.15
N ILE A 28 7.98 14.46 27.43
CA ILE A 28 6.67 14.65 26.80
C ILE A 28 6.82 14.91 25.30
N ILE A 29 7.76 15.78 24.89
CA ILE A 29 8.01 16.07 23.47
C ILE A 29 8.55 14.84 22.74
N ALA A 30 9.52 14.12 23.33
CA ALA A 30 10.09 12.91 22.75
C ALA A 30 9.03 11.80 22.61
N GLY A 31 8.20 11.61 23.64
CA GLY A 31 7.07 10.67 23.60
C GLY A 31 6.06 11.05 22.52
N SER A 32 5.67 12.32 22.43
CA SER A 32 4.70 12.79 21.43
C SER A 32 5.21 12.62 19.99
N SER A 33 6.51 12.86 19.75
CA SER A 33 7.15 12.67 18.45
C SER A 33 7.14 11.19 18.02
N PHE A 34 7.42 10.28 18.96
CA PHE A 34 7.42 8.84 18.68
C PHE A 34 6.01 8.29 18.36
N TYR A 35 4.98 8.80 19.05
CA TYR A 35 3.58 8.44 18.77
C TYR A 35 3.08 9.03 17.45
N ALA A 36 3.46 10.26 17.11
CA ALA A 36 3.07 10.89 15.86
C ALA A 36 3.64 10.16 14.63
N VAL A 37 4.92 9.79 14.65
CA VAL A 37 5.58 9.08 13.53
C VAL A 37 4.93 7.72 13.26
N ASN A 38 4.54 6.97 14.29
CA ASN A 38 3.88 5.67 14.13
C ASN A 38 2.43 5.79 13.60
N PHE A 39 1.70 6.85 13.96
CA PHE A 39 0.31 7.03 13.52
C PHE A 39 0.19 7.46 12.04
N TYR A 40 1.19 8.14 11.49
CA TYR A 40 1.17 8.58 10.09
C TYR A 40 1.55 7.48 9.10
N SER A 41 2.26 6.44 9.52
CA SER A 41 2.83 5.43 8.61
C SER A 41 1.81 4.39 8.09
N THR A 42 0.68 4.21 8.76
CA THR A 42 -0.25 3.09 8.45
C THR A 42 -1.40 3.44 7.51
N LYS A 43 -1.56 4.70 7.08
CA LYS A 43 -2.81 5.16 6.42
C LYS A 43 -2.92 4.92 4.91
N ASN A 44 -1.90 4.45 4.22
CA ASN A 44 -1.91 4.41 2.75
C ASN A 44 -1.82 3.00 2.14
N MET A 45 -2.30 1.98 2.84
CA MET A 45 -2.37 0.64 2.26
C MET A 45 -3.56 0.54 1.28
N LYS A 46 -3.26 0.43 -0.01
CA LYS A 46 -4.24 0.22 -1.08
C LYS A 46 -4.31 -1.26 -1.42
N ILE A 47 -5.51 -1.82 -1.37
CA ILE A 47 -5.75 -3.21 -1.75
C ILE A 47 -6.35 -3.22 -3.17
N MET A 48 -5.69 -3.91 -4.08
CA MET A 48 -6.15 -4.13 -5.44
C MET A 48 -6.29 -5.63 -5.69
N TYR A 49 -7.11 -6.02 -6.65
CA TYR A 49 -7.21 -7.41 -7.06
C TYR A 49 -7.29 -7.58 -8.59
N ILE A 50 -6.82 -8.73 -9.05
CA ILE A 50 -6.95 -9.23 -10.41
C ILE A 50 -7.78 -10.51 -10.32
N SER A 51 -8.98 -10.51 -10.90
CA SER A 51 -9.86 -11.68 -10.89
C SER A 51 -9.79 -12.46 -12.19
N GLN A 52 -9.53 -13.76 -12.10
CA GLN A 52 -9.57 -14.67 -13.25
C GLN A 52 -10.94 -14.63 -13.95
N SER A 53 -12.04 -14.64 -13.18
CA SER A 53 -13.39 -14.56 -13.75
C SER A 53 -13.65 -13.27 -14.55
N GLU A 54 -13.09 -12.14 -14.11
CA GLU A 54 -13.20 -10.86 -14.81
C GLU A 54 -12.33 -10.84 -16.07
N ILE A 55 -11.09 -11.33 -15.99
CA ILE A 55 -10.20 -11.48 -17.16
C ILE A 55 -10.86 -12.37 -18.21
N LEU A 56 -11.46 -13.50 -17.82
CA LEU A 56 -12.16 -14.39 -18.73
C LEU A 56 -13.44 -13.77 -19.31
N ALA A 57 -14.15 -12.94 -18.55
CA ALA A 57 -15.33 -12.23 -19.06
C ALA A 57 -14.95 -11.20 -20.13
N LEU A 58 -13.90 -10.41 -19.86
CA LEU A 58 -13.34 -9.44 -20.82
C LEU A 58 -12.82 -10.15 -22.08
N GLU A 59 -12.19 -11.31 -21.90
CA GLU A 59 -11.71 -12.10 -23.01
C GLU A 59 -12.84 -12.69 -23.85
N LYS A 60 -13.91 -13.18 -23.21
CA LYS A 60 -15.12 -13.63 -23.91
C LYS A 60 -15.75 -12.50 -24.73
N GLU A 61 -15.81 -11.29 -24.19
CA GLU A 61 -16.27 -10.11 -24.92
C GLU A 61 -15.40 -9.84 -26.14
N ARG A 62 -14.06 -9.83 -25.99
CA ARG A 62 -13.10 -9.64 -27.09
C ARG A 62 -13.25 -10.66 -28.22
N ILE A 63 -13.49 -11.92 -27.90
CA ILE A 63 -13.62 -12.98 -28.91
C ILE A 63 -15.05 -13.13 -29.47
N SER A 64 -16.04 -12.52 -28.82
CA SER A 64 -17.43 -12.58 -29.28
C SER A 64 -17.62 -11.90 -30.64
N VAL A 65 -16.84 -10.86 -30.90
CA VAL A 65 -16.83 -10.11 -32.17
C VAL A 65 -15.98 -10.76 -33.27
N GLN A 66 -15.28 -11.87 -32.97
CA GLN A 66 -14.46 -12.59 -33.94
C GLN A 66 -15.26 -13.67 -34.66
N SER A 67 -14.88 -13.93 -35.92
CA SER A 67 -15.43 -15.04 -36.69
C SER A 67 -15.16 -16.37 -35.98
N ALA A 68 -16.05 -17.35 -36.14
CA ALA A 68 -15.91 -18.66 -35.50
C ALA A 68 -14.56 -19.34 -35.81
N ASN A 69 -14.01 -19.10 -37.01
CA ASN A 69 -12.75 -19.69 -37.47
C ASN A 69 -11.50 -19.05 -36.86
N THR A 70 -11.60 -17.83 -36.32
CA THR A 70 -10.48 -17.11 -35.70
C THR A 70 -10.61 -16.97 -34.19
N ARG A 71 -11.69 -17.51 -33.62
CA ARG A 71 -12.01 -17.41 -32.19
C ARG A 71 -11.03 -18.23 -31.36
N GLN A 72 -10.03 -17.55 -30.81
CA GLN A 72 -9.04 -18.16 -29.92
C GLN A 72 -8.91 -17.35 -28.62
N LEU A 73 -8.99 -18.04 -27.48
CA LEU A 73 -8.70 -17.46 -26.17
C LEU A 73 -7.24 -17.02 -26.12
N PHE A 74 -7.00 -15.78 -25.76
CA PHE A 74 -5.68 -15.17 -25.62
C PHE A 74 -4.79 -15.41 -26.85
N PHE A 75 -5.37 -15.36 -28.05
CA PHE A 75 -4.66 -15.63 -29.32
C PHE A 75 -4.00 -17.02 -29.38
N GLY A 76 -4.57 -18.01 -28.68
CA GLY A 76 -4.01 -19.36 -28.59
C GLY A 76 -2.84 -19.49 -27.62
N LYS A 77 -2.52 -18.43 -26.87
CA LYS A 77 -1.36 -18.33 -25.97
C LYS A 77 -1.76 -18.16 -24.49
N PRO A 78 -2.50 -19.12 -23.88
CA PRO A 78 -2.98 -18.99 -22.51
C PRO A 78 -1.86 -19.05 -21.46
N LYS A 79 -0.74 -19.73 -21.73
CA LYS A 79 0.38 -19.83 -20.78
C LYS A 79 1.15 -18.51 -20.71
N GLU A 80 1.36 -17.90 -21.86
CA GLU A 80 1.99 -16.59 -22.03
C GLU A 80 1.10 -15.50 -21.40
N ALA A 81 -0.22 -15.60 -21.59
CA ALA A 81 -1.18 -14.71 -20.93
C ALA A 81 -1.03 -14.71 -19.40
N ILE A 82 -0.93 -15.88 -18.78
CA ILE A 82 -0.69 -16.01 -17.32
C ILE A 82 0.64 -15.35 -16.94
N THR A 83 1.69 -15.61 -17.72
CA THR A 83 3.02 -15.04 -17.47
C THR A 83 2.99 -13.50 -17.52
N HIS A 84 2.30 -12.92 -18.51
CA HIS A 84 2.13 -11.47 -18.60
C HIS A 84 1.30 -10.91 -17.46
N ILE A 85 0.23 -11.58 -17.03
CA ILE A 85 -0.56 -11.17 -15.87
C ILE A 85 0.31 -11.08 -14.61
N GLU A 86 1.15 -12.09 -14.36
CA GLU A 86 2.09 -12.08 -13.22
C GLU A 86 3.15 -10.98 -13.33
N GLN A 87 3.68 -10.74 -14.53
CA GLN A 87 4.63 -9.66 -14.78
C GLN A 87 3.99 -8.28 -14.54
N ILE A 88 2.76 -8.07 -15.02
CA ILE A 88 2.01 -6.84 -14.81
C ILE A 88 1.72 -6.65 -13.32
N GLN A 89 1.26 -7.70 -12.61
CA GLN A 89 1.05 -7.67 -11.16
C GLN A 89 2.32 -7.24 -10.42
N LYS A 90 3.46 -7.86 -10.72
CA LYS A 90 4.77 -7.51 -10.13
C LYS A 90 5.14 -6.05 -10.40
N SER A 91 4.91 -5.57 -11.64
CA SER A 91 5.21 -4.17 -12.01
C SER A 91 4.31 -3.13 -11.32
N MET A 92 3.08 -3.52 -10.96
CA MET A 92 2.12 -2.65 -10.30
C MET A 92 2.26 -2.66 -8.77
N THR A 93 2.93 -3.68 -8.22
CA THR A 93 3.25 -3.75 -6.80
C THR A 93 4.25 -2.65 -6.43
N LYS A 94 3.82 -1.71 -5.60
CA LYS A 94 4.63 -0.60 -5.08
C LYS A 94 4.46 -0.51 -3.56
N ASN A 95 5.33 0.25 -2.89
CA ASN A 95 5.22 0.49 -1.45
C ASN A 95 3.80 0.93 -1.07
N GLY A 96 3.16 0.18 -0.17
CA GLY A 96 1.79 0.44 0.27
C GLY A 96 0.68 -0.06 -0.66
N THR A 97 0.97 -0.80 -1.75
CA THR A 97 -0.06 -1.42 -2.61
C THR A 97 0.05 -2.94 -2.59
N ILE A 98 -1.03 -3.62 -2.19
CA ILE A 98 -1.13 -5.08 -2.23
C ILE A 98 -2.02 -5.45 -3.41
N ILE A 99 -1.55 -6.32 -4.30
CA ILE A 99 -2.30 -6.80 -5.45
C ILE A 99 -2.53 -8.30 -5.30
N LEU A 100 -3.79 -8.69 -5.12
CA LEU A 100 -4.21 -10.07 -4.94
C LEU A 100 -4.62 -10.70 -6.28
N LEU A 101 -4.13 -11.90 -6.56
CA LEU A 101 -4.68 -12.76 -7.61
C LEU A 101 -5.81 -13.60 -7.00
N ALA A 102 -6.98 -13.60 -7.63
CA ALA A 102 -8.14 -14.31 -7.14
C ALA A 102 -8.97 -14.93 -8.26
N ASP A 103 -9.65 -16.04 -7.99
CA ASP A 103 -10.51 -16.68 -8.98
C ASP A 103 -11.75 -15.82 -9.29
N ARG A 104 -12.32 -15.21 -8.24
CA ARG A 104 -13.55 -14.42 -8.28
C ARG A 104 -13.33 -13.00 -7.78
N LYS A 105 -14.36 -12.15 -7.90
CA LYS A 105 -14.36 -10.79 -7.38
C LYS A 105 -14.14 -10.78 -5.86
N ILE A 106 -13.32 -9.84 -5.39
CA ILE A 106 -13.12 -9.56 -3.96
C ILE A 106 -13.91 -8.30 -3.60
N TYR A 107 -14.64 -8.36 -2.49
CA TYR A 107 -15.40 -7.23 -1.95
C TYR A 107 -14.76 -6.77 -0.64
N GLY A 108 -14.71 -5.46 -0.44
CA GLY A 108 -14.19 -4.87 0.80
C GLY A 108 -14.02 -3.36 0.71
N ASN A 109 -13.86 -2.71 1.86
CA ASN A 109 -13.54 -1.29 1.92
C ASN A 109 -12.13 -1.05 1.37
N ASN A 110 -11.98 -0.03 0.51
CA ASN A 110 -10.72 0.33 -0.13
C ASN A 110 -10.10 -0.79 -1.01
N VAL A 111 -10.93 -1.70 -1.53
CA VAL A 111 -10.54 -2.73 -2.50
C VAL A 111 -10.93 -2.26 -3.91
N THR A 112 -10.02 -2.39 -4.89
CA THR A 112 -10.28 -1.99 -6.28
C THR A 112 -9.88 -3.08 -7.28
N SER A 113 -10.76 -3.37 -8.25
CA SER A 113 -10.40 -4.24 -9.37
C SER A 113 -9.43 -3.53 -10.31
N VAL A 114 -8.37 -4.22 -10.68
CA VAL A 114 -7.47 -3.81 -11.78
C VAL A 114 -7.51 -4.80 -12.95
N SER A 115 -8.44 -5.75 -12.96
CA SER A 115 -8.55 -6.80 -13.98
C SER A 115 -8.65 -6.24 -15.40
N LYS A 116 -9.44 -5.18 -15.61
CA LYS A 116 -9.57 -4.53 -16.92
C LYS A 116 -8.24 -3.98 -17.44
N GLN A 117 -7.54 -3.22 -16.59
CA GLN A 117 -6.24 -2.65 -16.94
C GLN A 117 -5.19 -3.74 -17.24
N VAL A 118 -5.21 -4.83 -16.46
CA VAL A 118 -4.32 -5.97 -16.66
C VAL A 118 -4.65 -6.70 -17.96
N HIS A 119 -5.93 -6.90 -18.28
CA HIS A 119 -6.38 -7.51 -19.53
C HIS A 119 -5.90 -6.70 -20.74
N GLU A 120 -6.12 -5.39 -20.75
CA GLU A 120 -5.69 -4.50 -21.85
C GLU A 120 -4.18 -4.60 -22.09
N LYS A 121 -3.37 -4.46 -21.03
CA LYS A 121 -1.91 -4.59 -21.12
C LYS A 121 -1.45 -5.99 -21.57
N MET A 122 -2.07 -7.03 -21.04
CA MET A 122 -1.77 -8.42 -21.43
C MET A 122 -2.06 -8.64 -22.91
N ILE A 123 -3.16 -8.12 -23.43
CA ILE A 123 -3.50 -8.21 -24.87
C ILE A 123 -2.46 -7.46 -25.72
N GLU A 124 -2.00 -6.29 -25.30
CA GLU A 124 -0.93 -5.56 -25.99
C GLU A 124 0.38 -6.35 -26.04
N MET A 125 0.76 -7.00 -24.92
CA MET A 125 1.94 -7.84 -24.86
C MET A 125 1.82 -9.06 -25.78
N LEU A 126 0.69 -9.78 -25.71
CA LEU A 126 0.45 -10.96 -26.56
C LEU A 126 0.44 -10.64 -28.05
N LYS A 127 -0.03 -9.44 -28.44
CA LYS A 127 0.02 -8.97 -29.82
C LYS A 127 1.43 -8.64 -30.30
N ARG A 128 2.32 -8.18 -29.41
CA ARG A 128 3.72 -7.88 -29.74
C ARG A 128 4.53 -9.15 -29.92
N ASP A 129 4.19 -10.20 -29.18
CA ASP A 129 4.85 -11.51 -29.25
C ASP A 129 4.33 -12.38 -30.41
N ASN A 130 3.60 -11.78 -31.36
CA ASN A 130 2.94 -12.43 -32.50
C ASN A 130 3.46 -11.84 -33.82
#